data_AF-A0A932US23-F1
#
_entry.id   AF-A0A932US23-F1
#
_cell.length_a   1.000
_cell.length_b   1.000
_cell.length_c   1.000
_cell.angle_alpha   90.00
_cell.angle_beta   90.00
_cell.angle_gamma   90.00
#
_symmetry.space_group_name_H-M   'P 1'
#
loop_
_entity.id
_entity.type
_entity.pdbx_description
1 polymer ?
#
loop_
_entity_poly.entity_id
_entity_poly.type
_entity_poly.pdbx_seq_one_letter_code
_entity_poly.pdbx_strand_id
1 'polypeptide(L)' 'MSSSAPAADVPRVIGLTGGIACGKSSVSQYLVSRGAYLLDADSVGHRVIAP' A
#
# COMPACT_ATOMS: atom_id res chain seq x y z
N MET A 1 -32.10 15.68 11.88
CA MET A 1 -31.06 14.88 12.57
C MET A 1 -30.77 13.66 11.70
N SER A 2 -29.81 13.75 10.78
CA SER A 2 -29.37 12.61 9.97
C SER A 2 -28.09 12.08 10.61
N SER A 3 -28.19 10.95 11.28
CA SER A 3 -27.03 10.23 11.81
C SER A 3 -26.49 9.34 10.69
N SER A 4 -25.35 9.71 10.11
CA SER A 4 -24.59 8.80 9.25
C SER A 4 -23.98 7.72 10.14
N ALA A 5 -24.31 6.45 9.89
CA ALA A 5 -23.63 5.32 10.51
C ALA A 5 -22.11 5.49 10.33
N PRO A 6 -21.28 5.17 11.36
CA PRO A 6 -19.83 5.22 11.18
C PRO A 6 -19.48 4.27 10.03
N ALA A 7 -18.80 4.78 9.00
CA ALA A 7 -18.17 3.93 8.01
C ALA A 7 -17.31 2.92 8.79
N ALA A 8 -17.48 1.63 8.52
CA ALA A 8 -16.70 0.57 9.16
C ALA A 8 -15.21 0.97 9.16
N ASP A 9 -14.49 0.65 10.23
CA ASP A 9 -13.06 0.95 10.37
C ASP A 9 -12.24 0.04 9.42
N VAL A 10 -12.39 0.28 8.11
CA VAL A 10 -11.65 -0.41 7.07
C VAL A 10 -10.34 0.35 6.81
N PRO A 11 -9.20 -0.36 6.81
CA PRO A 11 -7.92 0.26 6.54
C PRO A 11 -7.95 0.88 5.15
N ARG A 12 -7.46 2.11 5.03
CA ARG A 12 -7.33 2.76 3.72
C ARG A 12 -6.23 2.07 2.92
N VAL A 13 -6.59 1.55 1.76
CA VAL A 13 -5.64 0.94 0.81
C VAL A 13 -5.24 2.00 -0.22
N ILE A 14 -3.94 2.22 -0.38
CA ILE A 14 -3.37 3.22 -1.29
C ILE A 14 -2.39 2.53 -2.23
N GLY A 15 -2.56 2.73 -3.53
CA GLY A 15 -1.60 2.26 -4.54
C GLY A 15 -0.45 3.24 -4.72
N LEU A 16 0.78 2.78 -4.57
CA LEU A 16 1.99 3.57 -4.82
C LEU A 16 2.50 3.32 -6.24
N THR A 17 2.31 4.29 -7.13
CA THR A 17 2.66 4.18 -8.56
C THR A 17 3.88 5.03 -8.92
N GLY A 18 4.42 4.84 -10.13
CA GLY A 18 5.55 5.61 -10.67
C GLY A 18 6.48 4.78 -11.55
N GLY A 19 7.34 5.45 -12.32
CA GLY A 19 8.30 4.80 -13.23
C GLY A 19 9.49 4.14 -12.52
N ILE A 20 10.36 3.48 -13.30
CA ILE A 20 11.62 2.89 -12.82
C ILE A 20 12.51 4.00 -12.24
N ALA A 21 13.18 3.72 -11.12
CA ALA A 21 14.05 4.66 -10.41
C ALA A 21 13.40 5.97 -9.92
N CYS A 22 12.06 6.08 -9.89
CA CYS A 22 11.36 7.27 -9.36
C CYS A 22 11.26 7.34 -7.83
N GLY A 23 11.95 6.47 -7.09
CA GLY A 23 11.95 6.51 -5.62
C GLY A 23 10.76 5.86 -4.92
N LYS A 24 9.94 5.05 -5.61
CA LYS A 24 8.79 4.34 -5.01
C LYS A 24 9.17 3.55 -3.76
N SER A 25 10.27 2.79 -3.80
CA SER A 25 10.74 2.01 -2.65
C SER A 25 11.04 2.91 -1.44
N SER A 26 11.62 4.11 -1.66
CA SER A 26 11.87 5.08 -0.59
C SER A 26 10.56 5.61 0.02
N VAL A 27 9.58 5.98 -0.80
CA VAL A 27 8.26 6.43 -0.33
C VAL A 27 7.52 5.30 0.41
N SER A 28 7.61 4.05 -0.07
CA SER A 28 7.00 2.90 0.60
C SER A 28 7.59 2.67 2.00
N GLN A 29 8.92 2.76 2.13
CA GLN A 29 9.61 2.63 3.43
C GLN A 29 9.27 3.80 4.36
N TYR A 30 9.18 5.01 3.83
CA TYR A 30 8.70 6.17 4.59
C TYR A 30 7.29 5.92 5.15
N LEU A 31 6.34 5.43 4.34
CA LEU A 31 4.99 5.11 4.81
C LEU A 31 5.00 4.00 5.88
N VAL A 32 5.81 2.96 5.72
CA VAL A 32 5.99 1.91 6.74
C VAL A 32 6.50 2.50 8.05
N SER A 33 7.49 3.39 8.00
CA SER A 33 8.01 4.08 9.19
C SER A 33 6.95 4.92 9.93
N ARG A 34 5.86 5.27 9.25
CA ARG A 34 4.71 6.01 9.79
C ARG A 34 3.55 5.10 10.23
N GLY A 35 3.75 3.78 10.19
CA GLY A 35 2.77 2.78 10.64
C GLY A 35 1.92 2.17 9.52
N ALA A 36 2.21 2.44 8.25
CA ALA A 36 1.51 1.80 7.15
C ALA A 36 1.95 0.33 7.01
N TYR A 37 1.00 -0.53 6.64
CA TYR A 37 1.31 -1.88 6.21
C TYR A 37 1.67 -1.89 4.72
N LEU A 38 2.82 -2.48 4.37
CA LEU A 38 3.29 -2.55 2.98
C LEU A 38 2.88 -3.87 2.33
N LEU A 39 2.13 -3.75 1.23
CA LEU A 39 1.88 -4.82 0.28
C LEU A 39 2.82 -4.66 -0.91
N ASP A 40 3.91 -5.43 -0.94
CA ASP A 40 4.87 -5.40 -2.03
C ASP A 40 4.43 -6.31 -3.19
N ALA A 41 3.87 -5.68 -4.23
CA ALA A 41 3.39 -6.36 -5.42
C ALA A 41 4.53 -6.98 -6.24
N ASP A 42 5.72 -6.37 -6.27
CA ASP A 42 6.86 -6.88 -7.04
C ASP A 42 7.35 -8.19 -6.40
N SER A 43 7.50 -8.21 -5.07
CA SER A 43 7.86 -9.42 -4.33
C SER A 43 6.82 -10.54 -4.48
N VAL A 44 5.52 -10.22 -4.46
CA VAL A 44 4.46 -11.21 -4.69
C VAL A 44 4.51 -11.73 -6.12
N GLY A 45 4.64 -10.84 -7.11
CA GLY A 45 4.71 -11.19 -8.52
C GLY A 45 5.83 -12.18 -8.81
N HIS A 46 7.04 -11.93 -8.29
CA HIS A 46 8.17 -12.85 -8.43
C HIS A 46 7.90 -14.24 -7.85
N ARG A 47 7.19 -14.34 -6.71
CA ARG A 47 6.82 -15.63 -6.13
C ARG A 47 5.78 -16.37 -6.96
N VAL A 48 4.83 -15.64 -7.55
CA VAL A 48 3.77 -16.22 -8.38
C VAL A 48 4.33 -16.80 -9.68
N ILE A 49 5.36 -16.17 -10.25
CA ILE A 49 6.00 -16.62 -11.50
C ILE A 49 7.18 -17.58 -11.28
N ALA A 50 7.53 -17.87 -10.01
CA ALA A 50 8.55 -18.86 -9.72
C ALA A 50 8.08 -20.25 -10.18
N PRO A 51 8.94 -21.06 -10.81
CA PRO A 51 8.59 -22.38 -11.35
C PRO A 51 8.27 -23.42 -10.26
#